data_AF-A0A0C3RYP8-F1
#
_entry.id   AF-A0A0C3RYP8-F1
#
_cell.length_a   1.000
_cell.length_b   1.000
_cell.length_c   1.000
_cell.angle_alpha   90.00
_cell.angle_beta   90.00
_cell.angle_gamma   90.00
#
_symmetry.space_group_name_H-M   'P 1'
#
loop_
_entity.id
_entity.type
_entity.pdbx_description
1 polymer ?
#
loop_
_entity_poly.entity_id
_entity_poly.type
_entity_poly.pdbx_seq_one_letter_code
_entity_poly.pdbx_strand_id
1 'polypeptide(L)'
;MPRTTGAVRAPKHGQLQAPERAHRATCRHASTLASLPASSNVKTIFTALIALGVGSTAYGLYEFYSMFTVWPKEVRGDLRAGIKAKNQGDLGMSEQFLNRALETARALPLEVLGSEPYLKLSGIAIALAGVLEDGNKPQEAYALYSKTFEELRRTTGLSGKERVRTVALAHKLAEMAETYQQPAVEEERWRVNAVEELLRVLSDEQSAARLRTGETDAVKEHQLVLSELELPPWVDLTDIVAPLQSLGAFYNKTGKQECVDRVLLPSS
;
A
#
# COMPACT_ATOMS: atom_id res chain seq x y z
N MET A 1 -24.64 7.11 -67.15
CA MET A 1 -24.86 8.36 -67.92
C MET A 1 -25.11 9.48 -66.91
N PRO A 2 -24.56 10.71 -67.01
CA PRO A 2 -23.50 11.23 -67.89
C PRO A 2 -22.34 11.92 -67.12
N ARG A 3 -21.28 12.23 -67.87
CA ARG A 3 -20.24 13.25 -67.56
C ARG A 3 -20.85 14.64 -67.78
N THR A 4 -20.47 15.62 -66.97
CA THR A 4 -20.39 17.02 -67.41
C THR A 4 -19.22 17.74 -66.73
N THR A 5 -18.15 17.90 -67.51
CA THR A 5 -17.19 19.00 -67.51
C THR A 5 -17.91 20.36 -67.55
N GLY A 6 -17.48 21.31 -66.71
CA GLY A 6 -17.82 22.72 -66.83
C GLY A 6 -16.62 23.58 -66.48
N ALA A 7 -15.97 24.12 -67.52
CA ALA A 7 -14.87 25.06 -67.42
C ALA A 7 -15.42 26.49 -67.30
N VAL A 8 -14.85 27.32 -66.41
CA VAL A 8 -15.07 28.77 -66.40
C VAL A 8 -13.77 29.52 -66.07
N ARG A 9 -13.11 29.99 -67.15
CA ARG A 9 -12.70 31.38 -67.42
C ARG A 9 -12.04 32.21 -66.30
N ALA A 10 -10.72 32.43 -66.45
CA ALA A 10 -10.02 33.64 -66.00
C ALA A 10 -10.53 34.87 -66.78
N PRO A 11 -10.40 36.15 -66.31
CA PRO A 11 -9.07 36.79 -66.32
C PRO A 11 -8.83 38.02 -65.40
N LYS A 12 -7.57 38.46 -65.40
CA LYS A 12 -7.05 39.86 -65.43
C LYS A 12 -6.86 40.69 -64.16
N HIS A 13 -5.59 41.13 -64.06
CA HIS A 13 -5.04 42.43 -63.66
C HIS A 13 -5.08 42.87 -62.19
N GLY A 14 -3.88 43.26 -61.73
CA GLY A 14 -3.70 44.12 -60.57
C GLY A 14 -2.28 44.08 -60.02
N GLN A 15 -1.31 44.68 -60.70
CA GLN A 15 -0.13 45.19 -60.02
C GLN A 15 -0.57 46.30 -59.06
N LEU A 16 0.00 46.38 -57.85
CA LEU A 16 0.61 47.60 -57.31
C LEU A 16 1.25 47.32 -55.93
N GLN A 17 2.48 47.82 -55.77
CA GLN A 17 3.06 48.44 -54.57
C GLN A 17 3.38 47.59 -53.31
N ALA A 18 4.69 47.53 -53.03
CA ALA A 18 5.25 47.53 -51.67
C ALA A 18 5.26 48.99 -51.12
N PRO A 19 5.75 49.31 -49.90
CA PRO A 19 6.18 48.47 -48.76
C PRO A 19 5.56 48.94 -47.42
N GLU A 20 5.51 48.10 -46.37
CA GLU A 20 5.56 48.65 -45.00
C GLU A 20 6.04 47.64 -43.97
N ARG A 21 7.02 48.08 -43.18
CA ARG A 21 7.56 47.37 -42.02
C ARG A 21 6.54 47.46 -40.88
N ALA A 22 6.15 46.32 -40.32
CA ALA A 22 5.58 46.26 -38.98
C ALA A 22 6.24 45.15 -38.19
N HIS A 23 6.97 45.54 -37.14
CA HIS A 23 7.51 44.66 -36.12
C HIS A 23 6.39 43.85 -35.46
N ARG A 24 6.52 42.52 -35.46
CA ARG A 24 5.85 41.66 -34.49
C ARG A 24 6.81 40.61 -33.97
N ALA A 25 7.10 40.74 -32.67
CA ALA A 25 7.63 39.67 -31.85
C ALA A 25 6.70 38.46 -31.95
N THR A 26 7.28 37.29 -32.22
CA THR A 26 6.60 36.01 -32.02
C THR A 26 7.51 35.08 -31.24
N CYS A 27 6.89 34.51 -30.21
CA CYS A 27 7.46 33.61 -29.22
C CYS A 27 8.13 32.40 -29.88
N ARG A 28 9.35 32.09 -29.46
CA ARG A 28 9.95 30.78 -29.68
C ARG A 28 9.42 29.81 -28.62
N HIS A 29 8.28 29.19 -28.90
CA HIS A 29 7.98 27.86 -28.36
C HIS A 29 8.29 26.85 -29.46
N ALA A 30 9.50 26.31 -29.42
CA ALA A 30 9.90 25.14 -30.18
C ALA A 30 10.19 24.02 -29.18
N SER A 31 9.18 23.18 -29.02
CA SER A 31 9.14 21.80 -28.57
C SER A 31 10.51 21.16 -28.26
N THR A 32 10.79 20.93 -26.98
CA THR A 32 11.77 19.93 -26.55
C THR A 32 11.13 18.54 -26.65
N LEU A 33 10.81 18.10 -27.87
CA LEU A 33 10.65 16.68 -28.15
C LEU A 33 12.06 16.14 -28.35
N ALA A 34 12.51 15.37 -27.37
CA ALA A 34 13.76 14.63 -27.39
C ALA A 34 13.94 13.97 -28.77
N SER A 35 14.98 14.40 -29.48
CA SER A 35 15.48 13.76 -30.68
C SER A 35 15.88 12.33 -30.34
N LEU A 36 15.04 11.36 -30.67
CA LEU A 36 15.48 9.98 -30.79
C LEU A 36 16.33 9.86 -32.07
N PRO A 37 17.60 9.40 -31.99
CA PRO A 37 18.42 9.25 -33.18
C PRO A 37 17.83 8.17 -34.10
N ALA A 38 17.60 8.56 -35.36
CA ALA A 38 17.18 7.69 -36.44
C ALA A 38 18.32 6.74 -36.88
N SER A 39 17.96 5.49 -37.19
CA SER A 39 18.81 4.35 -37.58
C SER A 39 19.61 3.66 -36.45
N SER A 40 18.90 3.13 -35.46
CA SER A 40 19.48 2.18 -34.52
C SER A 40 19.74 0.84 -35.24
N ASN A 41 21.01 0.49 -35.40
CA ASN A 41 21.41 -0.83 -35.89
C ASN A 41 20.71 -1.90 -35.04
N VAL A 42 20.08 -2.89 -35.67
CA VAL A 42 19.39 -4.00 -34.98
C VAL A 42 20.28 -4.64 -33.92
N LYS A 43 21.60 -4.70 -34.17
CA LYS A 43 22.61 -5.16 -33.21
C LYS A 43 22.64 -4.33 -31.92
N THR A 44 22.55 -3.00 -32.00
CA THR A 44 22.59 -2.10 -30.83
C THR A 44 21.32 -2.22 -29.99
N ILE A 45 20.15 -2.33 -30.62
CA ILE A 45 18.89 -2.57 -29.91
C ILE A 45 18.93 -3.95 -29.24
N PHE A 46 19.39 -4.97 -29.96
CA PHE A 46 19.49 -6.33 -29.42
C PHE A 46 20.45 -6.41 -28.23
N THR A 47 21.63 -5.75 -28.30
CA THR A 47 22.55 -5.69 -27.16
C THR A 47 21.98 -4.91 -25.99
N ALA A 48 21.25 -3.80 -26.24
CA ALA A 48 20.59 -3.05 -25.17
C ALA A 48 19.48 -3.88 -24.50
N LEU A 49 18.71 -4.64 -25.27
CA LEU A 49 17.68 -5.55 -24.75
C LEU A 49 18.28 -6.70 -23.94
N ILE A 50 19.39 -7.31 -24.41
CA ILE A 50 20.11 -8.32 -23.63
C ILE A 50 20.68 -7.72 -22.35
N ALA A 51 21.34 -6.57 -22.42
CA ALA A 51 21.91 -5.92 -21.25
C ALA A 51 20.81 -5.57 -20.22
N LEU A 52 19.65 -5.11 -20.69
CA LEU A 52 18.50 -4.82 -19.85
C LEU A 52 17.89 -6.11 -19.26
N GLY A 53 17.79 -7.19 -20.04
CA GLY A 53 17.27 -8.49 -19.57
C GLY A 53 18.20 -9.18 -18.57
N VAL A 54 19.51 -9.16 -18.80
CA VAL A 54 20.51 -9.70 -17.85
C VAL A 54 20.55 -8.83 -16.61
N GLY A 55 20.53 -7.50 -16.77
CA GLY A 55 20.47 -6.56 -15.66
C GLY A 55 19.22 -6.75 -14.79
N SER A 56 18.04 -6.91 -15.41
CA SER A 56 16.79 -7.14 -14.68
C SER A 56 16.76 -8.50 -13.98
N THR A 57 17.30 -9.55 -14.60
CA THR A 57 17.38 -10.89 -13.99
C THR A 57 18.36 -10.90 -12.82
N ALA A 58 19.55 -10.30 -12.98
CA ALA A 58 20.53 -10.18 -11.91
C ALA A 58 19.98 -9.36 -10.73
N TYR A 59 19.29 -8.25 -11.01
CA TYR A 59 18.65 -7.42 -10.00
C TYR A 59 17.53 -8.18 -9.28
N GLY A 60 16.65 -8.86 -10.01
CA GLY A 60 15.58 -9.67 -9.41
C GLY A 60 16.11 -10.81 -8.54
N LEU A 61 17.19 -11.47 -8.97
CA LEU A 61 17.84 -12.51 -8.18
C LEU A 61 18.48 -11.92 -6.91
N TYR A 62 19.16 -10.78 -7.03
CA TYR A 62 19.77 -10.08 -5.90
C TYR A 62 18.72 -9.66 -4.87
N GLU A 63 17.62 -9.04 -5.29
CA GLU A 63 16.48 -8.69 -4.44
C GLU A 63 15.89 -9.92 -3.75
N PHE A 64 15.68 -11.02 -4.48
CA PHE A 64 15.19 -12.25 -3.89
C PHE A 64 16.15 -12.80 -2.83
N TYR A 65 17.46 -12.81 -3.10
CA TYR A 65 18.44 -13.28 -2.12
C TYR A 65 18.53 -12.34 -0.92
N SER A 66 18.55 -11.02 -1.12
CA SER A 66 18.67 -10.03 -0.05
C SER A 66 17.48 -10.08 0.91
N MET A 67 16.24 -10.22 0.41
CA MET A 67 15.02 -10.33 1.22
C MET A 67 15.10 -11.45 2.28
N PHE A 68 15.78 -12.55 1.97
CA PHE A 68 15.92 -13.67 2.90
C PHE A 68 17.18 -13.62 3.77
N THR A 69 18.18 -12.80 3.44
CA THR A 69 19.37 -12.62 4.29
C THR A 69 19.07 -11.88 5.59
N VAL A 70 17.96 -11.12 5.61
CA VAL A 70 17.42 -10.41 6.78
C VAL A 70 16.96 -11.38 7.90
N TRP A 71 16.76 -12.66 7.59
CA TRP A 71 16.28 -13.67 8.54
C TRP A 71 17.42 -14.53 9.10
N PRO A 72 17.35 -14.94 10.38
CA PRO A 72 18.31 -15.87 10.96
C PRO A 72 18.27 -17.22 10.23
N LYS A 73 19.41 -17.92 10.22
CA LYS A 73 19.61 -19.15 9.42
C LYS A 73 18.63 -20.27 9.81
N GLU A 74 18.21 -20.29 11.08
CA GLU A 74 17.28 -21.24 11.68
C GLU A 74 15.87 -21.11 11.07
N VAL A 75 15.40 -19.89 10.81
CA VAL A 75 14.04 -19.61 10.31
C VAL A 75 14.02 -19.57 8.78
N ARG A 76 15.12 -19.16 8.15
CA ARG A 76 15.20 -18.88 6.71
C ARG A 76 14.85 -20.09 5.83
N GLY A 77 15.26 -21.29 6.23
CA GLY A 77 15.00 -22.52 5.48
C GLY A 77 13.51 -22.82 5.36
N ASP A 78 12.84 -22.88 6.51
CA ASP A 78 11.41 -23.14 6.59
C ASP A 78 10.58 -22.00 5.97
N LEU A 79 10.97 -20.73 6.16
CA LEU A 79 10.27 -19.60 5.56
C LEU A 79 10.30 -19.66 4.03
N ARG A 80 11.47 -19.93 3.43
CA ARG A 80 11.60 -20.09 1.97
C ARG A 80 10.79 -21.27 1.46
N ALA A 81 10.85 -22.41 2.15
CA ALA A 81 10.10 -23.60 1.78
C ALA A 81 8.59 -23.35 1.83
N GLY A 82 8.10 -22.67 2.87
CA GLY A 82 6.70 -22.30 3.04
C GLY A 82 6.21 -21.36 1.94
N ILE A 83 6.91 -20.26 1.68
CA ILE A 83 6.54 -19.33 0.59
C ILE A 83 6.62 -20.01 -0.78
N LYS A 84 7.62 -20.87 -1.00
CA LYS A 84 7.71 -21.65 -2.23
C LYS A 84 6.52 -22.58 -2.41
N ALA A 85 6.13 -23.30 -1.35
CA ALA A 85 4.97 -24.20 -1.37
C ALA A 85 3.66 -23.42 -1.61
N LYS A 86 3.49 -22.26 -0.97
CA LYS A 86 2.35 -21.34 -1.23
C LYS A 86 2.26 -21.00 -2.72
N ASN A 87 3.37 -20.55 -3.31
CA ASN A 87 3.43 -20.17 -4.72
C ASN A 87 3.22 -21.34 -5.67
N GLN A 88 3.45 -22.58 -5.22
CA GLN A 88 3.17 -23.81 -5.96
C GLN A 88 1.73 -24.30 -5.79
N GLY A 89 0.92 -23.65 -4.95
CA GLY A 89 -0.44 -24.06 -4.63
C GLY A 89 -0.54 -25.19 -3.60
N ASP A 90 0.60 -25.65 -3.05
CA ASP A 90 0.63 -26.62 -1.97
C ASP A 90 0.45 -25.92 -0.61
N LEU A 91 -0.80 -25.58 -0.33
CA LEU A 91 -1.16 -24.84 0.88
C LEU A 91 -0.91 -25.65 2.16
N GLY A 92 -1.08 -26.97 2.11
CA GLY A 92 -0.85 -27.85 3.26
C GLY A 92 0.63 -27.91 3.67
N MET A 93 1.54 -28.06 2.69
CA MET A 93 2.97 -27.99 2.99
C MET A 93 3.39 -26.57 3.39
N SER A 94 2.82 -25.55 2.76
CA SER A 94 3.05 -24.15 3.12
C SER A 94 2.72 -23.86 4.58
N GLU A 95 1.53 -24.29 5.03
CA GLU A 95 1.08 -24.15 6.42
C GLU A 95 2.06 -24.80 7.40
N GLN A 96 2.48 -26.04 7.15
CA GLN A 96 3.41 -26.75 8.02
C GLN A 96 4.77 -26.05 8.14
N PHE A 97 5.35 -25.62 7.01
CA PHE A 97 6.62 -24.91 7.00
C PHE A 97 6.54 -23.55 7.68
N LEU A 98 5.49 -22.77 7.40
CA LEU A 98 5.31 -21.45 8.03
C LEU A 98 5.01 -21.55 9.51
N ASN A 99 4.26 -22.57 9.95
CA ASN A 99 4.03 -22.81 11.37
C ASN A 99 5.33 -23.18 12.10
N ARG A 100 6.14 -24.08 11.52
CA ARG A 100 7.47 -24.39 12.07
C ARG A 100 8.38 -23.17 12.10
N ALA A 101 8.37 -22.35 11.05
CA ALA A 101 9.12 -21.09 11.00
C ALA A 101 8.69 -20.12 12.10
N LEU A 102 7.38 -19.98 12.34
CA LEU A 102 6.84 -19.09 13.36
C LEU A 102 7.22 -19.55 14.77
N GLU A 103 7.07 -20.85 15.06
CA GLU A 103 7.43 -21.41 16.37
C GLU A 103 8.94 -21.33 16.61
N THR A 104 9.75 -21.59 15.59
CA THR A 104 11.21 -21.42 15.67
C THR A 104 11.57 -19.95 15.91
N ALA A 105 10.92 -19.01 15.21
CA ALA A 105 11.17 -17.59 15.39
C ALA A 105 10.79 -17.09 16.79
N ARG A 106 9.68 -17.60 17.36
CA ARG A 106 9.24 -17.29 18.74
C ARG A 106 10.17 -17.87 19.79
N ALA A 107 10.81 -19.01 19.52
CA ALA A 107 11.76 -19.64 20.44
C ALA A 107 13.14 -18.96 20.45
N LEU A 108 13.44 -18.13 19.44
CA LEU A 108 14.71 -17.41 19.36
C LEU A 108 14.68 -16.14 20.22
N PRO A 109 15.84 -15.75 20.79
CA PRO A 109 15.96 -14.48 21.49
C PRO A 109 15.80 -13.30 20.51
N LEU A 110 15.17 -12.22 20.96
CA LEU A 110 14.78 -11.08 20.11
C LEU A 110 16.00 -10.40 19.45
N GLU A 111 17.17 -10.48 20.07
CA GLU A 111 18.42 -9.92 19.56
C GLU A 111 18.86 -10.59 18.25
N VAL A 112 18.57 -11.89 18.09
CA VAL A 112 18.91 -12.66 16.88
C VAL A 112 18.01 -12.26 15.71
N LEU A 113 16.81 -11.75 16.00
CA LEU A 113 15.89 -11.21 15.00
C LEU A 113 16.31 -9.81 14.52
N GLY A 114 17.29 -9.16 15.15
CA GLY A 114 17.87 -7.88 14.69
C GLY A 114 16.96 -6.67 14.91
N SER A 115 17.09 -5.64 14.07
CA SER A 115 16.24 -4.44 14.13
C SER A 115 14.82 -4.79 13.66
N GLU A 116 13.81 -4.46 14.47
CA GLU A 116 12.38 -4.72 14.24
C GLU A 116 11.96 -6.21 14.36
N PRO A 117 12.19 -6.85 15.53
CA PRO A 117 11.91 -8.27 15.73
C PRO A 117 10.41 -8.59 15.66
N TYR A 118 9.55 -7.67 16.11
CA TYR A 118 8.11 -7.88 16.09
C TYR A 118 7.55 -7.71 14.68
N LEU A 119 8.17 -6.87 13.85
CA LEU A 119 7.86 -6.78 12.43
C LEU A 119 8.11 -8.13 11.74
N LYS A 120 9.20 -8.81 12.10
CA LYS A 120 9.51 -10.14 11.59
C LYS A 120 8.51 -11.19 12.09
N LEU A 121 8.30 -11.31 13.40
CA LEU A 121 7.38 -12.28 13.98
C LEU A 121 5.96 -12.14 13.42
N SER A 122 5.42 -10.92 13.45
CA SER A 122 4.09 -10.63 12.88
C SER A 122 4.04 -10.87 11.37
N GLY A 123 5.12 -10.63 10.63
CA GLY A 123 5.19 -10.92 9.20
C GLY A 123 5.03 -12.42 8.88
N ILE A 124 5.68 -13.30 9.65
CA ILE A 124 5.50 -14.76 9.48
C ILE A 124 4.07 -15.16 9.86
N ALA A 125 3.55 -14.62 10.98
CA ALA A 125 2.19 -14.91 11.43
C ALA A 125 1.13 -14.48 10.40
N ILE A 126 1.28 -13.30 9.79
CA ILE A 126 0.40 -12.81 8.72
C ILE A 126 0.52 -13.69 7.48
N ALA A 127 1.73 -14.09 7.09
CA ALA A 127 1.91 -14.99 5.94
C ALA A 127 1.23 -16.35 6.16
N LEU A 128 1.34 -16.92 7.37
CA LEU A 128 0.67 -18.15 7.77
C LEU A 128 -0.86 -17.97 7.76
N ALA A 129 -1.36 -16.90 8.36
CA ALA A 129 -2.79 -16.60 8.39
C ALA A 129 -3.37 -16.43 6.97
N GLY A 130 -2.64 -15.77 6.06
CA GLY A 130 -3.04 -15.67 4.66
C GLY A 130 -3.09 -17.03 3.95
N VAL A 131 -2.18 -17.96 4.27
CA VAL A 131 -2.24 -19.35 3.74
C VAL A 131 -3.45 -20.10 4.29
N LEU A 132 -3.83 -19.86 5.56
CA LEU A 132 -5.03 -20.43 6.15
C LEU A 132 -6.30 -19.87 5.48
N GLU A 133 -6.33 -18.57 5.16
CA GLU A 133 -7.40 -17.97 4.36
C GLU A 133 -7.48 -18.62 2.97
N ASP A 134 -6.36 -18.70 2.25
CA ASP A 134 -6.27 -19.33 0.93
C ASP A 134 -6.70 -20.82 0.98
N GLY A 135 -6.44 -21.48 2.12
CA GLY A 135 -6.80 -22.86 2.42
C GLY A 135 -8.23 -23.08 2.91
N ASN A 136 -9.09 -22.05 2.86
CA ASN A 136 -10.48 -22.09 3.32
C ASN A 136 -10.63 -22.45 4.81
N LYS A 137 -9.68 -22.00 5.64
CA LYS A 137 -9.68 -22.12 7.11
C LYS A 137 -9.78 -20.74 7.79
N PRO A 138 -10.89 -20.00 7.58
CA PRO A 138 -10.98 -18.61 8.01
C PRO A 138 -11.01 -18.43 9.52
N GLN A 139 -11.56 -19.38 10.29
CA GLN A 139 -11.58 -19.27 11.75
C GLN A 139 -10.17 -19.39 12.35
N GLU A 140 -9.34 -20.28 11.81
CA GLU A 140 -7.95 -20.44 12.25
C GLU A 140 -7.12 -19.19 11.90
N ALA A 141 -7.30 -18.66 10.69
CA ALA A 141 -6.68 -17.40 10.28
C ALA A 141 -7.09 -16.24 11.21
N TYR A 142 -8.38 -16.12 11.51
CA TYR A 142 -8.92 -15.09 12.40
C TYR A 142 -8.33 -15.18 13.81
N ALA A 143 -8.24 -16.39 14.37
CA ALA A 143 -7.63 -16.63 15.66
C ALA A 143 -6.12 -16.26 15.66
N LEU A 144 -5.41 -16.54 14.57
CA LEU A 144 -4.00 -16.18 14.46
C LEU A 144 -3.78 -14.66 14.32
N TYR A 145 -4.58 -13.96 13.51
CA TYR A 145 -4.50 -12.50 13.39
C TYR A 145 -4.84 -11.80 14.72
N SER A 146 -5.92 -12.20 15.39
CA SER A 146 -6.34 -11.62 16.67
C SER A 146 -5.30 -11.87 17.77
N LYS A 147 -4.73 -13.08 17.84
CA LYS A 147 -3.61 -13.38 18.74
C LYS A 147 -2.40 -12.48 18.45
N THR A 148 -2.02 -12.34 17.18
CA THR A 148 -0.87 -11.51 16.78
C THR A 148 -1.09 -10.03 17.09
N PHE A 149 -2.30 -9.53 16.87
CA PHE A 149 -2.69 -8.16 17.24
C PHE A 149 -2.54 -7.92 18.75
N GLU A 150 -3.06 -8.83 19.57
CA GLU A 150 -2.98 -8.74 21.02
C GLU A 150 -1.53 -8.84 21.53
N GLU A 151 -0.69 -9.67 20.91
CA GLU A 151 0.74 -9.76 21.19
C GLU A 151 1.46 -8.43 20.94
N LEU A 152 1.20 -7.80 19.77
CA LEU A 152 1.77 -6.49 19.44
C LEU A 152 1.26 -5.40 20.38
N ARG A 153 -0.04 -5.36 20.66
CA ARG A 153 -0.64 -4.31 21.50
C ARG A 153 -0.11 -4.31 22.94
N ARG A 154 0.24 -5.49 23.47
CA ARG A 154 0.83 -5.64 24.81
C ARG A 154 2.32 -5.29 24.83
N THR A 155 2.97 -5.29 23.67
CA THR A 155 4.40 -5.03 23.57
C THR A 155 4.66 -3.53 23.69
N THR A 156 5.56 -3.16 24.60
CA THR A 156 6.04 -1.79 24.75
C THR A 156 7.28 -1.56 23.90
N GLY A 157 7.52 -0.32 23.46
CA GLY A 157 8.71 0.03 22.68
C GLY A 157 8.68 -0.40 21.21
N LEU A 158 7.50 -0.65 20.64
CA LEU A 158 7.35 -0.91 19.21
C LEU A 158 7.82 0.28 18.37
N SER A 159 8.50 -0.02 17.26
CA SER A 159 8.83 0.98 16.24
C SER A 159 7.57 1.46 15.51
N GLY A 160 7.63 2.62 14.87
CA GLY A 160 6.51 3.18 14.11
C GLY A 160 5.96 2.20 13.06
N LYS A 161 6.84 1.50 12.33
CA LYS A 161 6.46 0.47 11.35
C LYS A 161 5.73 -0.72 11.99
N GLU A 162 6.17 -1.16 13.17
CA GLU A 162 5.53 -2.24 13.91
C GLU A 162 4.14 -1.82 14.40
N ARG A 163 3.96 -0.55 14.79
CA ARG A 163 2.64 -0.04 15.17
C ARG A 163 1.68 0.09 13.99
N VAL A 164 2.15 0.51 12.81
CA VAL A 164 1.31 0.50 11.59
C VAL A 164 0.87 -0.91 11.25
N ARG A 165 1.72 -1.91 11.51
CA ARG A 165 1.30 -3.31 11.35
C ARG A 165 0.16 -3.69 12.29
N THR A 166 0.16 -3.18 13.51
CA THR A 166 -0.96 -3.35 14.45
C THR A 166 -2.25 -2.72 13.90
N VAL A 167 -2.17 -1.53 13.28
CA VAL A 167 -3.31 -0.89 12.59
C VAL A 167 -3.82 -1.76 11.45
N ALA A 168 -2.92 -2.24 10.59
CA ALA A 168 -3.26 -3.08 9.46
C ALA A 168 -3.91 -4.40 9.89
N LEU A 169 -3.44 -5.01 10.99
CA LEU A 169 -4.04 -6.21 11.58
C LEU A 169 -5.46 -5.95 12.09
N ALA A 170 -5.68 -4.85 12.82
CA ALA A 170 -7.03 -4.48 13.27
C ALA A 170 -7.98 -4.22 12.10
N HIS A 171 -7.49 -3.55 11.07
CA HIS A 171 -8.26 -3.31 9.84
C HIS A 171 -8.64 -4.62 9.15
N LYS A 172 -7.68 -5.53 8.96
CA LYS A 172 -7.93 -6.86 8.40
C LYS A 172 -8.92 -7.67 9.24
N LEU A 173 -8.82 -7.62 10.56
CA LEU A 173 -9.76 -8.28 11.47
C LEU A 173 -11.18 -7.73 11.34
N ALA A 174 -11.34 -6.42 11.13
CA ALA A 174 -12.63 -5.79 10.86
C ALA A 174 -13.22 -6.27 9.52
N GLU A 175 -12.41 -6.33 8.46
CA GLU A 175 -12.86 -6.86 7.16
C GLU A 175 -13.28 -8.33 7.25
N MET A 176 -12.53 -9.14 8.01
CA MET A 176 -12.89 -10.52 8.27
C MET A 176 -14.18 -10.63 9.09
N ALA A 177 -14.35 -9.78 10.11
CA ALA A 177 -15.58 -9.75 10.91
C ALA A 177 -16.82 -9.46 10.03
N GLU A 178 -16.71 -8.50 9.11
CA GLU A 178 -17.74 -8.21 8.12
C GLU A 178 -17.97 -9.39 7.16
N THR A 179 -16.89 -9.93 6.59
CA THR A 179 -16.95 -11.01 5.58
C THR A 179 -17.57 -12.29 6.13
N TYR A 180 -17.23 -12.66 7.36
CA TYR A 180 -17.71 -13.87 8.02
C TYR A 180 -18.92 -13.64 8.92
N GLN A 181 -19.56 -12.46 8.83
CA GLN A 181 -20.78 -12.12 9.56
C GLN A 181 -20.66 -12.34 11.08
N GLN A 182 -19.51 -11.94 11.64
CA GLN A 182 -19.36 -11.89 13.10
C GLN A 182 -20.35 -10.87 13.69
N PRO A 183 -20.64 -10.93 15.00
CA PRO A 183 -21.53 -9.97 15.63
C PRO A 183 -21.08 -8.53 15.36
N ALA A 184 -22.04 -7.63 15.10
CA ALA A 184 -21.76 -6.22 14.79
C ALA A 184 -20.88 -5.55 15.85
N VAL A 185 -21.00 -5.94 17.12
CA VAL A 185 -20.17 -5.48 18.24
C VAL A 185 -18.69 -5.83 18.05
N GLU A 186 -18.40 -7.03 17.53
CA GLU A 186 -17.04 -7.46 17.28
C GLU A 186 -16.45 -6.76 16.06
N GLU A 187 -17.23 -6.60 14.99
CA GLU A 187 -16.84 -5.82 13.82
C GLU A 187 -16.51 -4.36 14.22
N GLU A 188 -17.41 -3.70 14.96
CA GLU A 188 -17.21 -2.35 15.47
C GLU A 188 -15.93 -2.24 16.30
N ARG A 189 -15.73 -3.18 17.24
CA ARG A 189 -14.54 -3.23 18.10
C ARG A 189 -13.26 -3.20 17.28
N TRP A 190 -13.15 -4.00 16.21
CA TRP A 190 -11.94 -4.03 15.39
C TRP A 190 -11.75 -2.75 14.56
N ARG A 191 -12.83 -2.17 14.05
CA ARG A 191 -12.77 -0.88 13.31
C ARG A 191 -12.34 0.27 14.21
N VAL A 192 -12.90 0.34 15.43
CA VAL A 192 -12.52 1.32 16.44
C VAL A 192 -11.06 1.13 16.85
N ASN A 193 -10.65 -0.11 17.15
CA ASN A 193 -9.25 -0.41 17.46
C ASN A 193 -8.29 0.05 16.35
N ALA A 194 -8.63 -0.16 15.07
CA ALA A 194 -7.79 0.28 13.96
C ALA A 194 -7.60 1.81 13.96
N VAL A 195 -8.68 2.57 14.17
CA VAL A 195 -8.61 4.04 14.24
C VAL A 195 -7.88 4.51 15.50
N GLU A 196 -8.10 3.89 16.65
CA GLU A 196 -7.40 4.23 17.90
C GLU A 196 -5.89 4.01 17.79
N GLU A 197 -5.46 2.85 17.27
CA GLU A 197 -4.04 2.57 17.11
C GLU A 197 -3.41 3.50 16.06
N LEU A 198 -4.15 3.87 15.01
CA LEU A 198 -3.70 4.87 14.03
C LEU A 198 -3.48 6.24 14.69
N LEU A 199 -4.43 6.72 15.49
CA LEU A 199 -4.30 7.98 16.20
C LEU A 199 -3.14 7.96 17.20
N ARG A 200 -2.87 6.82 17.84
CA ARG A 200 -1.68 6.63 18.70
C ARG A 200 -0.39 6.75 17.90
N VAL A 201 -0.31 6.11 16.73
CA VAL A 201 0.85 6.21 15.83
C VAL A 201 1.13 7.67 15.46
N LEU A 202 0.11 8.41 15.05
CA LEU A 202 0.25 9.82 14.66
C LEU A 202 0.63 10.71 15.86
N SER A 203 0.05 10.44 17.03
CA SER A 203 0.34 11.21 18.27
C SER A 203 1.76 10.98 18.77
N ASP A 204 2.25 9.74 18.71
CA ASP A 204 3.62 9.36 19.09
C ASP A 204 4.64 10.05 18.17
N GLU A 205 4.38 10.08 16.87
CA GLU A 205 5.24 10.74 15.89
C GLU A 205 5.24 12.26 16.04
N GLN A 206 4.08 12.88 16.27
CA GLN A 206 4.01 14.31 16.54
C GLN A 206 4.79 14.68 17.83
N SER A 207 4.69 13.84 18.86
CA SER A 207 5.44 14.01 20.10
C SER A 207 6.95 13.85 19.89
N ALA A 208 7.36 12.85 19.11
CA ALA A 208 8.76 12.64 18.73
C ALA A 208 9.31 13.81 17.89
N ALA A 209 8.51 14.36 16.96
CA ALA A 209 8.87 15.53 16.18
C ALA A 209 9.09 16.76 17.08
N ARG A 210 8.15 17.06 17.99
CA ARG A 210 8.28 18.18 18.95
C ARG A 210 9.54 18.08 19.81
N LEU A 211 9.91 16.87 20.24
CA LEU A 211 11.15 16.64 21.02
C LEU A 211 12.42 16.88 20.20
N ARG A 212 12.40 16.60 18.89
CA ARG A 212 13.55 16.80 17.98
C ARG A 212 13.75 18.28 17.65
N THR A 213 12.68 19.05 17.50
CA THR A 213 12.77 20.47 17.10
C THR A 213 13.13 21.39 18.25
N GLY A 214 13.10 20.91 19.50
CA GLY A 214 13.73 21.57 20.64
C GLY A 214 13.45 23.07 20.77
N GLU A 215 12.19 23.52 20.66
CA GLU A 215 11.90 24.94 20.90
C GLU A 215 10.51 25.19 21.50
N THR A 216 10.56 26.02 22.53
CA THR A 216 9.52 26.82 23.14
C THR A 216 8.82 27.67 22.09
N ASP A 217 7.52 27.48 21.86
CA ASP A 217 6.64 28.63 21.82
C ASP A 217 5.18 28.25 22.02
N ALA A 218 4.57 29.04 22.89
CA ALA A 218 3.18 28.95 23.27
C ALA A 218 2.28 29.39 22.10
N VAL A 219 1.10 28.77 22.06
CA VAL A 219 -0.10 29.20 21.34
C VAL A 219 -0.02 29.12 19.81
N LYS A 220 -0.52 27.99 19.29
CA LYS A 220 -1.54 27.99 18.22
C LYS A 220 -2.36 26.71 18.33
N GLU A 221 -3.46 26.84 19.06
CA GLU A 221 -4.55 25.89 19.08
C GLU A 221 -5.36 25.99 17.77
N HIS A 222 -5.82 24.82 17.33
CA HIS A 222 -6.92 24.58 16.39
C HIS A 222 -6.73 24.97 14.91
N GLN A 223 -6.24 24.02 14.11
CA GLN A 223 -7.06 23.21 13.19
C GLN A 223 -6.11 22.27 12.45
N LEU A 224 -5.92 21.05 12.95
CA LEU A 224 -5.16 20.02 12.25
C LEU A 224 -5.98 19.60 11.02
N VAL A 225 -5.78 20.30 9.91
CA VAL A 225 -6.14 19.81 8.60
C VAL A 225 -5.22 18.61 8.36
N LEU A 226 -5.78 17.41 8.19
CA LEU A 226 -4.98 16.20 7.90
C LEU A 226 -4.06 16.38 6.68
N SER A 227 -4.36 17.35 5.82
CA SER A 227 -3.55 17.78 4.68
C SER A 227 -2.26 18.54 5.03
N GLU A 228 -2.11 19.03 6.26
CA GLU A 228 -0.88 19.66 6.77
C GLU A 228 -0.08 18.74 7.71
N LEU A 229 -0.56 17.51 7.93
CA LEU A 229 0.16 16.53 8.74
C LEU A 229 1.33 15.96 7.92
N GLU A 230 2.55 16.39 8.24
CA GLU A 230 3.77 15.78 7.68
C GLU A 230 3.81 14.30 8.10
N LEU A 231 3.46 13.42 7.17
CA LEU A 231 3.45 11.99 7.43
C LEU A 231 4.87 11.45 7.46
N PRO A 232 5.19 10.55 8.42
CA PRO A 232 6.45 9.83 8.39
C PRO A 232 6.61 9.08 7.07
N PRO A 233 7.84 8.91 6.54
CA PRO A 233 8.09 8.27 5.25
C PRO A 233 7.71 6.78 5.18
N TRP A 234 7.24 6.20 6.28
CA TRP A 234 6.78 4.82 6.40
C TRP A 234 5.26 4.70 6.60
N VAL A 235 4.51 5.82 6.61
CA VAL A 235 3.04 5.84 6.61
C VAL A 235 2.57 6.46 5.31
N ASP A 236 1.77 5.73 4.55
CA ASP A 236 1.11 6.28 3.38
C ASP A 236 -0.26 6.84 3.75
N LEU A 237 -0.74 7.83 2.98
CA LEU A 237 -2.08 8.42 3.18
C LEU A 237 -3.18 7.36 3.15
N THR A 238 -3.01 6.31 2.35
CA THR A 238 -3.93 5.17 2.26
C THR A 238 -4.08 4.43 3.59
N ASP A 239 -3.00 4.30 4.36
CA ASP A 239 -3.00 3.60 5.65
C ASP A 239 -3.84 4.36 6.70
N ILE A 240 -4.02 5.67 6.50
CA ILE A 240 -4.79 6.56 7.37
C ILE A 240 -6.25 6.60 6.95
N VAL A 241 -6.49 6.76 5.65
CA VAL A 241 -7.85 6.93 5.11
C VAL A 241 -8.64 5.64 5.21
N ALA A 242 -8.02 4.48 4.97
CA ALA A 242 -8.73 3.21 4.94
C ALA A 242 -9.45 2.88 6.26
N PRO A 243 -8.82 2.92 7.45
CA PRO A 243 -9.53 2.68 8.72
C PRO A 243 -10.68 3.65 8.98
N LEU A 244 -10.48 4.95 8.69
CA LEU A 244 -11.50 5.99 8.90
C LEU A 244 -12.70 5.81 7.98
N GLN A 245 -12.45 5.56 6.69
CA GLN A 245 -13.50 5.29 5.71
C GLN A 245 -14.28 4.04 6.09
N SER A 246 -13.57 3.00 6.52
CA SER A 246 -14.15 1.71 6.87
C SER A 246 -15.03 1.79 8.11
N LEU A 247 -14.62 2.55 9.14
CA LEU A 247 -15.46 2.86 10.31
C LEU A 247 -16.67 3.73 9.94
N GLY A 248 -16.49 4.76 9.11
CA GLY A 248 -17.61 5.58 8.62
C GLY A 248 -18.62 4.79 7.80
N ALA A 249 -18.14 3.88 6.94
CA ALA A 249 -18.98 2.98 6.15
C ALA A 249 -19.79 2.03 7.03
N PHE A 250 -19.19 1.53 8.12
CA PHE A 250 -19.90 0.72 9.12
C PHE A 250 -21.04 1.50 9.77
N TYR A 251 -20.79 2.67 10.35
CA TYR A 251 -21.85 3.45 10.99
C TYR A 251 -22.95 3.91 10.01
N ASN A 252 -22.61 4.16 8.74
CA ASN A 252 -23.60 4.43 7.70
C ASN A 252 -24.51 3.23 7.39
N LYS A 253 -24.04 2.00 7.59
CA LYS A 253 -24.82 0.76 7.46
C LYS A 253 -25.63 0.49 8.73
N THR A 254 -25.00 0.49 9.90
CA THR A 254 -25.60 0.14 11.19
C THR A 254 -26.61 1.18 11.65
N GLY A 255 -26.34 2.47 11.42
CA GLY A 255 -27.28 3.57 11.69
C GLY A 255 -28.56 3.52 10.86
N LYS A 256 -28.57 2.79 9.73
CA LYS A 256 -29.79 2.46 8.99
C LYS A 256 -30.52 1.24 9.57
N GLN A 257 -29.79 0.27 10.15
CA GLN A 257 -30.37 -0.97 10.69
C GLN A 257 -31.01 -0.77 12.07
N GLU A 258 -30.38 -0.04 12.99
CA GLU A 258 -30.99 0.28 14.30
C GLU A 258 -32.26 1.11 14.17
N CYS A 259 -32.35 1.95 13.13
CA CYS A 259 -33.56 2.69 12.80
C CYS A 259 -34.69 1.78 12.31
N VAL A 260 -34.37 0.65 11.65
CA VAL A 260 -35.35 -0.32 11.16
C VAL A 260 -35.79 -1.29 12.26
N ASP A 261 -34.87 -1.78 13.10
CA ASP A 261 -35.23 -2.67 14.22
C ASP A 261 -36.06 -1.95 15.30
N ARG A 262 -35.83 -0.64 15.52
CA ARG A 262 -36.66 0.15 16.42
C ARG A 262 -38.07 0.45 15.86
N VAL A 263 -38.27 0.36 14.54
CA VAL A 263 -39.60 0.50 13.90
C VAL A 263 -40.36 -0.83 13.87
N LEU A 264 -39.69 -1.97 14.01
CA LEU A 264 -40.29 -3.30 13.93
C LEU A 264 -40.60 -3.96 15.29
N LEU A 265 -40.24 -3.34 16.42
CA LEU A 265 -40.71 -3.76 17.74
C LEU A 265 -41.79 -2.80 18.25
N PRO A 266 -43.09 -3.07 18.04
CA PRO A 266 -44.13 -2.43 18.83
C PRO A 266 -43.95 -2.87 20.29
N SER A 267 -43.76 -1.88 21.16
CA SER A 267 -43.82 -2.01 22.62
C SER A 267 -44.96 -2.96 23.03
N SER A 268 -44.60 -4.10 23.61
CA SER A 268 -45.50 -5.00 24.33
C SER A 268 -44.97 -5.19 25.75
#